data_AF-A0AA93L9H4-F1
#
_entry.id   AF-A0AA93L9H4-F1
#
_cell.length_a   1.000
_cell.length_b   1.000
_cell.length_c   1.000
_cell.angle_alpha   90.00
_cell.angle_beta   90.00
_cell.angle_gamma   90.00
#
_symmetry.space_group_name_H-M   'P 1'
#
loop_
_entity.id
_entity.type
_entity.pdbx_description
1 polymer ?
#
loop_
_entity_poly.entity_id
_entity_poly.type
_entity_poly.pdbx_seq_one_letter_code
_entity_poly.pdbx_strand_id
1 'polypeptide(L)'
;MIDKSRTEYTTHAGETRLLWRPDMSRIDRVILKNARGHAYFEYGEPILDEPAHVWARPLESMSVSERDSFEGSDGLGGLSAWPEVGSRMMTRVVTGEDMLGDWVVVQDGAYRYAVQQHGGLRVRSVWAEYLATEVQWD
;
A
#
# COMPACT_ATOMS: atom_id res chain seq x y z
N MET A 1 -10.72 23.16 -3.70
CA MET A 1 -9.65 22.23 -3.25
C MET A 1 -8.95 21.56 -4.44
N ILE A 2 -9.68 21.22 -5.50
CA ILE A 2 -9.12 20.67 -6.76
C ILE A 2 -8.34 21.71 -7.59
N ASP A 3 -8.60 23.00 -7.39
CA ASP A 3 -7.91 24.07 -8.12
C ASP A 3 -6.43 24.20 -7.75
N LYS A 4 -6.03 23.76 -6.56
CA LYS A 4 -4.62 23.76 -6.14
C LYS A 4 -3.77 22.73 -6.89
N SER A 5 -4.40 21.72 -7.49
CA SER A 5 -3.74 20.70 -8.32
C SER A 5 -3.70 21.04 -9.81
N ARG A 6 -4.25 22.19 -10.21
CA ARG A 6 -4.29 22.66 -11.61
C ARG A 6 -2.90 23.12 -12.05
N THR A 7 -2.38 22.53 -13.11
CA THR A 7 -1.18 22.96 -13.83
C THR A 7 -1.56 23.32 -15.26
N GLU A 8 -1.16 24.50 -15.70
CA GLU A 8 -1.28 24.94 -17.09
C GLU A 8 0.06 24.81 -17.79
N TYR A 9 0.06 24.27 -19.01
CA TYR A 9 1.25 24.25 -19.85
C TYR A 9 0.89 24.52 -21.30
N THR A 10 1.80 25.17 -22.01
CA THR A 10 1.68 25.45 -23.45
C THR A 10 2.38 24.35 -24.22
N THR A 11 1.65 23.71 -25.14
CA THR A 11 2.22 22.72 -26.06
C THR A 11 3.14 23.41 -27.07
N HIS A 12 3.99 22.63 -27.75
CA HIS A 12 4.83 23.14 -28.83
C HIS A 12 4.03 23.77 -30.00
N ALA A 13 2.75 23.41 -30.15
CA ALA A 13 1.85 23.98 -31.15
C ALA A 13 1.14 25.28 -30.71
N GLY A 14 1.43 25.78 -29.50
CA GLY A 14 0.82 26.99 -28.94
C GLY A 14 -0.53 26.77 -28.23
N GLU A 15 -1.03 25.53 -28.16
CA GLU A 15 -2.25 25.22 -27.39
C GLU A 15 -1.98 25.22 -25.89
N THR A 16 -2.81 25.91 -25.10
CA THR A 16 -2.82 25.81 -23.64
C THR A 16 -3.58 24.56 -23.21
N ARG A 17 -2.95 23.70 -22.41
CA ARG A 17 -3.58 22.51 -21.82
C ARG A 17 -3.62 22.58 -20.30
N LEU A 18 -4.70 22.05 -19.75
CA LEU A 18 -4.95 21.92 -18.32
C LEU A 18 -4.66 20.49 -17.88
N LEU A 19 -3.87 20.36 -16.81
CA LEU A 19 -3.58 19.08 -16.19
C LEU A 19 -3.83 19.18 -14.68
N TRP A 20 -4.59 18.24 -14.13
CA TRP A 20 -4.71 18.08 -12.68
C TRP A 20 -3.75 17.00 -12.23
N ARG A 21 -2.80 17.37 -11.37
CA ARG A 21 -1.86 16.42 -10.77
C ARG A 21 -2.17 16.24 -9.28
N PRO A 22 -2.33 15.00 -8.81
CA PRO A 22 -2.47 14.76 -7.38
C PRO A 22 -1.23 15.26 -6.63
N ASP A 23 -1.44 15.80 -5.42
CA ASP A 23 -0.34 16.18 -4.53
C ASP A 23 0.26 14.94 -3.90
N MET A 24 1.26 14.37 -4.58
CA MET A 24 1.92 13.14 -4.14
C MET A 24 2.53 13.29 -2.74
N SER A 25 3.08 14.46 -2.39
CA SER A 25 3.64 14.69 -1.04
C SER A 25 2.61 14.53 0.08
N ARG A 26 1.33 14.82 -0.20
CA ARG A 26 0.23 14.63 0.75
C ARG A 26 -0.22 13.18 0.76
N ILE A 27 -0.29 12.55 -0.40
CA ILE A 27 -0.66 11.14 -0.54
C ILE A 27 0.36 10.27 0.20
N ASP A 28 1.65 10.47 -0.06
CA ASP A 28 2.74 9.71 0.57
C ASP A 28 2.71 9.81 2.09
N ARG A 29 2.42 11.00 2.64
CA ARG A 29 2.26 11.19 4.09
C ARG A 29 1.08 10.41 4.68
N VAL A 30 -0.04 10.35 3.96
CA VAL A 30 -1.21 9.58 4.40
C VAL A 30 -0.92 8.08 4.33
N ILE A 31 -0.29 7.64 3.24
CA ILE A 31 0.11 6.24 3.04
C ILE A 31 1.09 5.80 4.12
N LEU A 32 2.14 6.57 4.37
CA LEU A 32 3.13 6.28 5.42
C LEU A 32 2.49 6.21 6.81
N LYS A 33 1.61 7.17 7.13
CA LYS A 33 0.89 7.16 8.42
C LYS A 33 0.07 5.87 8.57
N ASN A 34 -0.70 5.49 7.55
CA ASN A 34 -1.54 4.29 7.62
C ASN A 34 -0.69 3.02 7.69
N ALA A 35 0.40 2.95 6.92
CA ALA A 35 1.32 1.83 6.95
C ALA A 35 1.95 1.63 8.35
N ARG A 36 2.41 2.71 8.99
CA ARG A 36 2.90 2.67 10.38
C ARG A 36 1.81 2.22 11.36
N GLY A 37 0.57 2.67 11.14
CA GLY A 37 -0.59 2.24 11.94
C GLY A 37 -0.82 0.73 11.87
N HIS A 38 -0.76 0.14 10.67
CA HIS A 38 -0.91 -1.31 10.47
C HIS A 38 0.26 -2.11 11.04
N ALA A 39 1.48 -1.64 10.80
CA ALA A 39 2.68 -2.24 11.39
C ALA A 39 2.56 -2.31 12.92
N TYR A 40 2.22 -1.19 13.55
CA TYR A 40 2.04 -1.11 15.00
C TYR A 40 0.87 -1.96 15.50
N PHE A 41 -0.25 -1.97 14.78
CA PHE A 41 -1.42 -2.76 15.16
C PHE A 41 -1.12 -4.27 15.14
N GLU A 42 -0.38 -4.74 14.12
CA GLU A 42 -0.11 -6.16 13.93
C GLU A 42 1.06 -6.67 14.78
N TYR A 43 2.14 -5.89 14.90
CA TYR A 43 3.39 -6.30 15.56
C TYR A 43 3.66 -5.60 16.91
N GLY A 44 2.91 -4.55 17.26
CA GLY A 44 3.01 -3.90 18.57
C GLY A 44 4.18 -2.93 18.77
N GLU A 45 5.14 -2.87 17.85
CA GLU A 45 6.28 -1.94 17.91
C GLU A 45 6.12 -0.77 16.92
N PRO A 46 6.34 0.49 17.36
CA PRO A 46 6.22 1.64 16.49
C PRO A 46 7.45 1.80 15.61
N ILE A 47 7.24 1.94 14.29
CA ILE A 47 8.32 2.22 13.34
C ILE A 47 8.44 3.73 13.13
N LEU A 48 9.54 4.30 13.61
CA LEU A 48 9.81 5.74 13.56
C LEU A 48 10.76 6.13 12.44
N ASP A 49 11.55 5.18 11.94
CA ASP A 49 12.51 5.41 10.86
C ASP A 49 11.81 5.76 9.54
N GLU A 50 12.54 6.46 8.69
CA GLU A 50 12.11 6.75 7.32
C GLU A 50 12.02 5.45 6.52
N PRO A 51 10.98 5.28 5.69
CA PRO A 51 10.87 4.10 4.84
C PRO A 51 11.93 4.15 3.73
N ALA A 52 12.42 2.98 3.35
CA ALA A 52 13.23 2.80 2.14
C ALA A 52 12.42 3.13 0.87
N HIS A 53 11.10 2.88 0.91
CA HIS A 53 10.21 3.10 -0.23
C HIS A 53 8.79 3.48 0.20
N VAL A 54 8.20 4.45 -0.50
CA VAL A 54 6.76 4.78 -0.47
C VAL A 54 6.27 4.86 -1.90
N TRP A 55 5.18 4.17 -2.20
CA TRP A 55 4.63 4.10 -3.55
C TRP A 55 3.12 4.01 -3.56
N ALA A 56 2.52 4.62 -4.58
CA ALA A 56 1.09 4.60 -4.81
C ALA A 56 0.79 4.63 -6.31
N ARG A 57 -0.12 3.77 -6.76
CA ARG A 57 -0.56 3.75 -8.15
C ARG A 57 -1.96 3.16 -8.30
N PRO A 58 -2.79 3.64 -9.25
CA PRO A 58 -4.04 2.96 -9.61
C PRO A 58 -3.78 1.53 -10.10
N LEU A 59 -4.58 0.57 -9.63
CA LEU A 59 -4.52 -0.83 -10.02
C LEU A 59 -4.71 -1.01 -11.54
N GLU A 60 -5.57 -0.20 -12.15
CA GLU A 60 -5.87 -0.25 -13.59
C GLU A 60 -4.72 0.25 -14.46
N SER A 61 -3.77 0.98 -13.88
CA SER A 61 -2.57 1.41 -14.59
C SER A 61 -1.43 0.41 -14.49
N MET A 62 -1.64 -0.73 -13.83
CA MET A 62 -0.66 -1.81 -13.74
C MET A 62 -0.76 -2.77 -14.91
N SER A 63 0.39 -3.23 -15.38
CA SER A 63 0.45 -4.46 -16.17
C SER A 63 0.02 -5.65 -15.31
N VAL A 64 -0.40 -6.74 -15.96
CA VAL A 64 -0.81 -7.98 -15.29
C VAL A 64 0.30 -8.49 -14.36
N SER A 65 1.55 -8.51 -14.83
CA SER A 65 2.69 -8.97 -14.02
C SER A 65 3.00 -8.09 -12.82
N GLU A 66 2.87 -6.76 -12.94
CA GLU A 66 3.06 -5.86 -11.80
C GLU A 66 1.93 -6.05 -10.77
N ARG A 67 0.71 -6.24 -11.24
CA ARG A 67 -0.43 -6.51 -10.38
C ARG A 67 -0.27 -7.84 -9.65
N ASP A 68 0.15 -8.90 -10.35
CA ASP A 68 0.36 -10.20 -9.75
C ASP A 68 1.45 -10.17 -8.66
N SER A 69 2.57 -9.50 -8.94
CA SER A 69 3.64 -9.31 -7.96
C SER A 69 3.20 -8.48 -6.74
N PHE A 70 2.33 -7.50 -6.95
CA PHE A 70 1.76 -6.69 -5.87
C PHE A 70 0.74 -7.48 -5.03
N GLU A 71 -0.16 -8.24 -5.67
CA GLU A 71 -1.19 -9.02 -4.99
C GLU A 71 -0.63 -10.30 -4.35
N GLY A 72 0.59 -10.71 -4.71
CA GLY A 72 1.27 -11.91 -4.19
C GLY A 72 0.81 -13.21 -4.87
N SER A 73 0.15 -13.11 -6.03
CA SER A 73 -0.40 -14.25 -6.78
C SER A 73 0.65 -15.04 -7.57
N ASP A 74 1.89 -14.54 -7.66
CA ASP A 74 3.03 -15.21 -8.33
C ASP A 74 3.67 -16.34 -7.50
N GLY A 75 3.16 -16.58 -6.28
CA GLY A 75 3.63 -17.66 -5.40
C GLY A 75 4.97 -17.37 -4.70
N LEU A 76 5.56 -16.19 -4.90
CA LEU A 76 6.78 -15.74 -4.22
C LEU A 76 6.48 -14.98 -2.91
N GLY A 77 5.22 -14.60 -2.68
CA GLY A 77 4.79 -13.73 -1.58
C GLY A 77 4.07 -14.39 -0.40
N GLY A 78 3.80 -15.70 -0.45
CA GLY A 78 3.01 -16.37 0.59
C GLY A 78 3.83 -16.62 1.85
N LEU A 79 3.31 -16.21 3.02
CA LEU A 79 3.67 -16.57 4.42
C LEU A 79 5.05 -17.21 4.70
N SER A 80 6.10 -16.82 3.97
CA SER A 80 7.39 -17.50 4.04
C SER A 80 8.14 -17.18 5.33
N ALA A 81 7.61 -16.28 6.14
CA ALA A 81 8.02 -16.00 7.50
C ALA A 81 6.81 -16.17 8.43
N TRP A 82 6.96 -17.03 9.44
CA TRP A 82 6.02 -17.07 10.55
C TRP A 82 6.09 -15.74 11.31
N PRO A 83 4.95 -15.09 11.61
CA PRO A 83 4.95 -13.87 12.41
C PRO A 83 5.51 -14.11 13.80
N GLU A 84 5.88 -13.03 14.48
CA GLU A 84 6.33 -13.09 15.88
C GLU A 84 5.27 -13.76 16.77
N VAL A 85 5.71 -14.65 17.66
CA VAL A 85 4.84 -15.35 18.60
C VAL A 85 4.16 -14.36 19.53
N GLY A 86 2.83 -14.41 19.58
CA GLY A 86 2.02 -13.50 20.40
C GLY A 86 1.59 -12.22 19.69
N SER A 87 2.06 -11.97 18.46
CA SER A 87 1.54 -10.89 17.61
C SER A 87 0.08 -11.15 17.20
N ARG A 88 -0.61 -10.07 16.79
CA ARG A 88 -1.97 -10.22 16.23
C ARG A 88 -1.92 -10.93 14.89
N MET A 89 -0.88 -10.67 14.10
CA MET A 89 -0.67 -11.35 12.83
C MET A 89 -0.55 -12.87 13.02
N MET A 90 0.16 -13.33 14.06
CA MET A 90 0.22 -14.76 14.40
C MET A 90 -1.17 -15.33 14.71
N THR A 91 -2.01 -14.58 15.42
CA THR A 91 -3.39 -15.00 15.69
C THR A 91 -4.16 -15.14 14.39
N ARG A 92 -4.09 -14.15 13.50
CA ARG A 92 -4.78 -14.18 12.20
C ARG A 92 -4.31 -15.33 11.31
N VAL A 93 -3.00 -15.58 11.24
CA VAL A 93 -2.44 -16.71 10.46
C VAL A 93 -2.95 -18.05 10.99
N VAL A 94 -3.12 -18.19 12.31
CA VAL A 94 -3.62 -19.43 12.95
C VAL A 94 -5.14 -19.56 12.80
N THR A 95 -5.91 -18.48 12.93
CA THR A 95 -7.39 -18.51 12.93
C THR A 95 -8.02 -18.31 11.56
N GLY A 96 -7.30 -17.68 10.61
CA GLY A 96 -7.81 -17.23 9.31
C GLY A 96 -8.79 -16.06 9.39
N GLU A 97 -8.93 -15.40 10.55
CA GLU A 97 -9.95 -14.37 10.77
C GLU A 97 -9.70 -13.10 9.94
N ASP A 98 -10.73 -12.69 9.18
CA ASP A 98 -10.73 -11.56 8.24
C ASP A 98 -9.66 -11.64 7.14
N MET A 99 -9.14 -12.82 6.82
CA MET A 99 -8.09 -12.98 5.82
C MET A 99 -8.60 -13.52 4.48
N LEU A 100 -8.12 -12.92 3.40
CA LEU A 100 -8.20 -13.46 2.04
C LEU A 100 -6.77 -13.61 1.48
N GLY A 101 -6.21 -14.81 1.61
CA GLY A 101 -4.77 -15.01 1.40
C GLY A 101 -3.97 -14.22 2.44
N ASP A 102 -3.00 -13.43 2.01
CA ASP A 102 -2.16 -12.60 2.88
C ASP A 102 -2.81 -11.24 3.25
N TRP A 103 -4.03 -10.98 2.75
CA TRP A 103 -4.72 -9.71 2.94
C TRP A 103 -5.70 -9.77 4.09
N VAL A 104 -5.56 -8.83 5.03
CA VAL A 104 -6.58 -8.50 6.02
C VAL A 104 -7.63 -7.62 5.36
N VAL A 105 -8.86 -8.12 5.26
CA VAL A 105 -10.01 -7.41 4.68
C VAL A 105 -10.73 -6.65 5.80
N VAL A 106 -10.52 -5.33 5.87
CA VAL A 106 -11.14 -4.48 6.89
C VAL A 106 -12.58 -4.14 6.50
N GLN A 107 -12.78 -3.79 5.24
CA GLN A 107 -14.10 -3.54 4.67
C GLN A 107 -14.09 -4.01 3.23
N ASP A 108 -14.94 -4.99 2.92
CA ASP A 108 -15.04 -5.56 1.58
C ASP A 108 -15.26 -4.49 0.50
N GLY A 109 -14.50 -4.57 -0.58
CA GLY A 109 -14.49 -3.62 -1.69
C GLY A 109 -13.99 -2.20 -1.39
N ALA A 110 -13.67 -1.88 -0.12
CA ALA A 110 -13.29 -0.54 0.29
C ALA A 110 -11.87 -0.46 0.84
N TYR A 111 -11.45 -1.42 1.66
CA TYR A 111 -10.14 -1.38 2.28
C TYR A 111 -9.62 -2.77 2.67
N ARG A 112 -8.43 -3.10 2.14
CA ARG A 112 -7.64 -4.27 2.53
C ARG A 112 -6.17 -3.91 2.65
N TYR A 113 -5.45 -4.59 3.52
CA TYR A 113 -4.01 -4.42 3.68
C TYR A 113 -3.30 -5.74 3.96
N ALA A 114 -2.01 -5.79 3.68
CA ALA A 114 -1.15 -6.93 3.99
C ALA A 114 0.12 -6.39 4.67
N VAL A 115 0.60 -7.10 5.69
CA VAL A 115 1.87 -6.78 6.36
C VAL A 115 2.78 -8.00 6.28
N GLN A 116 3.92 -7.83 5.64
CA GLN A 116 4.92 -8.86 5.40
C GLN A 116 6.22 -8.49 6.11
N GLN A 117 6.82 -9.46 6.79
CA GLN A 117 8.13 -9.30 7.43
C GLN A 117 9.11 -10.29 6.79
N HIS A 118 9.92 -9.83 5.83
CA HIS A 118 10.93 -10.65 5.17
C HIS A 118 12.18 -9.83 4.85
N GLY A 119 13.19 -9.90 5.72
CA GLY A 119 14.40 -9.09 5.59
C GLY A 119 14.17 -7.58 5.68
N GLY A 120 13.04 -7.18 6.27
CA GLY A 120 12.50 -5.82 6.38
C GLY A 120 10.98 -5.87 6.54
N LEU A 121 10.35 -4.74 6.88
CA LEU A 121 8.89 -4.66 6.96
C LEU A 121 8.30 -4.05 5.69
N ARG A 122 7.29 -4.72 5.10
CA ARG A 122 6.52 -4.19 3.98
C ARG A 122 5.04 -4.16 4.35
N VAL A 123 4.40 -3.02 4.09
CA VAL A 123 2.95 -2.85 4.23
C VAL A 123 2.36 -2.48 2.88
N ARG A 124 1.43 -3.30 2.39
CA ARG A 124 0.63 -3.02 1.19
C ARG A 124 -0.80 -2.70 1.59
N SER A 125 -1.46 -1.82 0.85
CA SER A 125 -2.90 -1.59 1.01
C SER A 125 -3.58 -1.28 -0.33
N VAL A 126 -4.87 -1.58 -0.40
CA VAL A 126 -5.74 -1.25 -1.53
C VAL A 126 -6.93 -0.46 -1.01
N TRP A 127 -7.19 0.69 -1.64
CA TRP A 127 -8.29 1.59 -1.32
C TRP A 127 -9.32 1.57 -2.44
N ALA A 128 -10.57 1.29 -2.07
CA ALA A 128 -11.73 1.28 -2.97
C ALA A 128 -11.52 0.43 -4.25
N GLU A 129 -10.75 -0.66 -4.15
CA GLU A 129 -10.31 -1.48 -5.28
C GLU A 129 -9.69 -0.69 -6.45
N TYR A 130 -9.12 0.48 -6.14
CA TYR A 130 -8.56 1.41 -7.12
C TYR A 130 -7.11 1.75 -6.79
N LEU A 131 -6.83 2.33 -5.61
CA LEU A 131 -5.49 2.82 -5.28
C LEU A 131 -4.70 1.77 -4.54
N ALA A 132 -3.66 1.23 -5.18
CA ALA A 132 -2.66 0.40 -4.55
C ALA A 132 -1.59 1.28 -3.89
N THR A 133 -1.13 0.86 -2.72
CA THR A 133 -0.09 1.56 -1.96
C THR A 133 0.90 0.56 -1.38
N GLU A 134 2.17 0.90 -1.35
CA GLU A 134 3.21 0.12 -0.70
C GLU A 134 4.12 1.03 0.12
N VAL A 135 4.50 0.58 1.31
CA VAL A 135 5.56 1.17 2.11
C VAL A 135 6.50 0.05 2.55
N GLN A 136 7.80 0.28 2.39
CA GLN A 136 8.83 -0.67 2.78
C GLN A 136 9.87 0.00 3.67
N TRP A 137 10.26 -0.72 4.72
CA TRP A 137 11.41 -0.46 5.57
C TRP A 137 12.43 -1.59 5.41
N ASP A 138 13.69 -1.26 5.70
CA ASP A 138 14.80 -2.23 5.76
C ASP A 138 14.72 -3.12 7.01
#